data_AF-A0A9J6H196-F1
#
_entry.id   AF-A0A9J6H196-F1
#
_cell.length_a   1.000
_cell.length_b   1.000
_cell.length_c   1.000
_cell.angle_alpha   90.00
_cell.angle_beta   90.00
_cell.angle_gamma   90.00
#
_symmetry.space_group_name_H-M   'P 1'
#
loop_
_entity.id
_entity.type
_entity.pdbx_description
1 polymer ?
#
loop_
_entity_poly.entity_id
_entity_poly.type
_entity_poly.pdbx_seq_one_letter_code
_entity_poly.pdbx_strand_id
1 'polypeptide(L)'
;MTSRRVTGGQAVQIFSRRDGGGFELNEEKLREILLHPDVQDKPVVVISVAGAFRKGKSFLLNIFLRYMHNGEQDDWLGSASTPLEGFSWSHGAEGHTMGILVWDELFLVRTPCKKALPFYNILALSGYQGRRQSGCCSTHGHAGNV
;
A
#
# COMPACT_ATOMS: atom_id res chain seq x y z
N MET A 1 -18.45 23.69 11.44
CA MET A 1 -18.83 22.39 10.89
C MET A 1 -17.73 21.42 11.22
N THR A 2 -17.99 20.58 12.22
CA THR A 2 -17.04 19.69 12.88
C THR A 2 -16.66 18.54 11.94
N SER A 3 -15.43 18.59 11.41
CA SER A 3 -14.83 17.50 10.65
C SER A 3 -14.78 16.27 11.54
N ARG A 4 -15.58 15.25 11.22
CA ARG A 4 -15.56 13.96 11.91
C ARG A 4 -14.24 13.30 11.53
N ARG A 5 -13.27 13.28 12.46
CA ARG A 5 -12.08 12.43 12.34
C ARG A 5 -12.57 11.00 12.36
N VAL A 6 -12.54 10.31 11.22
CA VAL A 6 -12.47 8.85 11.23
C VAL A 6 -11.00 8.54 11.43
N THR A 7 -10.55 8.55 12.68
CA THR A 7 -9.24 8.00 13.02
C THR A 7 -9.28 6.50 12.75
N GLY A 8 -8.55 6.04 11.74
CA GLY A 8 -8.20 4.63 11.59
C GLY A 8 -8.50 4.02 10.22
N GLY A 9 -7.98 4.59 9.13
CA GLY A 9 -7.87 3.85 7.88
C GLY A 9 -7.08 2.55 8.04
N GLN A 10 -7.21 1.66 7.07
CA GLN A 10 -6.54 0.36 7.03
C GLN A 10 -6.13 0.00 5.60
N ALA A 11 -5.17 -0.90 5.51
CA ALA A 11 -4.71 -1.43 4.23
C ALA A 11 -5.69 -2.50 3.72
N VAL A 12 -6.42 -2.19 2.66
CA VAL A 12 -7.38 -3.08 2.00
C VAL A 12 -6.76 -3.67 0.74
N GLN A 13 -6.79 -5.00 0.61
CA GLN A 13 -6.33 -5.67 -0.60
C GLN A 13 -7.40 -5.57 -1.69
N ILE A 14 -7.09 -4.84 -2.77
CA ILE A 14 -8.00 -4.69 -3.91
C ILE A 14 -7.61 -5.60 -5.07
N PHE A 15 -6.37 -6.07 -5.14
CA PHE A 15 -5.91 -6.95 -6.21
C PHE A 15 -5.09 -8.09 -5.61
N SER A 16 -5.45 -9.32 -5.95
CA SER A 16 -4.79 -10.53 -5.47
C SER A 16 -4.54 -11.51 -6.63
N ARG A 17 -3.64 -12.46 -6.40
CA ARG A 17 -3.42 -13.59 -7.30
C ARG A 17 -4.20 -14.78 -6.75
N ARG A 18 -4.98 -15.46 -7.61
CA ARG A 18 -5.69 -16.69 -7.21
C ARG A 18 -4.76 -17.89 -7.16
N ASP A 19 -5.06 -18.82 -6.26
CA ASP A 19 -4.46 -20.15 -6.23
C ASP A 19 -4.91 -20.92 -7.48
N GLY A 20 -3.96 -21.34 -8.31
CA GLY A 20 -4.24 -21.95 -9.63
C GLY A 20 -4.01 -21.02 -10.83
N GLY A 21 -3.66 -19.75 -10.59
CA GLY A 21 -3.34 -18.80 -11.64
C GLY A 21 -4.47 -17.81 -11.94
N GLY A 22 -4.10 -16.70 -12.58
CA GLY A 22 -4.98 -15.55 -12.78
C GLY A 22 -4.97 -14.57 -11.61
N PHE A 23 -5.77 -13.52 -11.77
CA PHE A 23 -5.85 -12.39 -10.85
C PHE A 23 -7.31 -12.08 -10.51
N GLU A 24 -7.53 -11.56 -9.32
CA GLU A 24 -8.84 -11.14 -8.83
C GLU A 24 -8.77 -9.68 -8.38
N LEU A 25 -9.79 -8.92 -8.76
CA LEU A 25 -10.01 -7.54 -8.36
C LEU A 25 -11.20 -7.52 -7.40
N ASN A 26 -11.00 -7.00 -6.20
CA ASN A 26 -12.08 -6.74 -5.27
C ASN A 26 -12.78 -5.42 -5.67
N GLU A 27 -13.65 -5.51 -6.68
CA GLU A 27 -14.39 -4.37 -7.20
C GLU A 27 -15.31 -3.75 -6.16
N GLU A 28 -15.90 -4.55 -5.27
CA GLU A 28 -16.79 -4.08 -4.21
C GLU A 28 -16.06 -3.12 -3.28
N LYS A 29 -14.90 -3.53 -2.75
CA LYS A 29 -14.08 -2.67 -1.87
C LYS A 29 -13.56 -1.44 -2.58
N LEU A 30 -13.15 -1.58 -3.84
CA LEU A 30 -12.68 -0.44 -4.62
C LEU A 30 -13.80 0.59 -4.87
N ARG A 31 -15.02 0.12 -5.16
CA ARG A 31 -16.19 0.98 -5.32
C ARG A 31 -16.59 1.66 -4.02
N GLU A 32 -16.57 0.94 -2.90
CA GLU A 32 -16.85 1.50 -1.57
C GLU A 32 -15.95 2.71 -1.27
N ILE A 33 -14.65 2.59 -1.57
CA ILE A 33 -13.67 3.65 -1.35
C ILE A 33 -13.87 4.80 -2.36
N LEU A 34 -13.89 4.51 -3.66
CA LEU A 34 -13.86 5.54 -4.70
C LEU A 34 -15.21 6.23 -4.97
N LEU A 35 -16.33 5.54 -4.70
CA LEU A 35 -17.68 6.07 -4.90
C LEU A 35 -18.31 6.55 -3.60
N HIS A 36 -17.51 6.77 -2.56
CA HIS A 36 -18.01 7.37 -1.32
C HIS A 36 -18.60 8.77 -1.63
N PRO A 37 -19.81 9.11 -1.15
CA PRO A 37 -20.50 10.35 -1.52
C PRO A 37 -19.66 11.62 -1.29
N ASP A 38 -18.81 11.61 -0.27
CA ASP A 38 -17.94 12.75 0.06
C ASP A 38 -16.81 12.96 -0.96
N VAL A 39 -16.49 11.99 -1.83
CA VAL A 39 -15.35 12.05 -2.76
C VAL A 39 -15.65 11.66 -4.20
N GLN A 40 -16.81 11.05 -4.50
CA GLN A 40 -17.10 10.45 -5.81
C GLN A 40 -17.01 11.42 -7.02
N ASP A 41 -17.40 12.68 -6.84
CA ASP A 41 -17.36 13.73 -7.89
C ASP A 41 -16.03 14.52 -7.86
N LYS A 42 -15.09 13.92 -7.15
CA LYS A 42 -13.73 14.28 -6.84
C LYS A 42 -12.65 14.12 -7.92
N PRO A 43 -11.82 15.09 -8.35
CA PRO A 43 -10.52 14.73 -8.93
C PRO A 43 -9.69 13.88 -7.97
N VAL A 44 -9.03 12.84 -8.48
CA VAL A 44 -8.19 11.92 -7.69
C VAL A 44 -6.73 12.02 -8.13
N VAL A 45 -5.82 12.17 -7.17
CA VAL A 45 -4.38 11.96 -7.36
C VAL A 45 -4.00 10.59 -6.84
N VAL A 46 -3.18 9.84 -7.57
CA VAL A 46 -2.72 8.52 -7.14
C VAL A 46 -1.24 8.54 -6.78
N ILE A 47 -0.91 8.22 -5.53
CA ILE A 47 0.50 8.01 -5.11
C ILE A 47 0.76 6.52 -5.07
N SER A 48 1.79 6.06 -5.79
CA SER A 48 2.16 4.65 -5.79
C SER A 48 3.64 4.37 -5.64
N VAL A 49 3.94 3.33 -4.86
CA VAL A 49 5.30 2.86 -4.57
C VAL A 49 5.41 1.40 -4.99
N ALA A 50 6.07 1.16 -6.12
CA ALA A 50 6.37 -0.17 -6.65
C ALA A 50 7.88 -0.46 -6.62
N GLY A 51 8.25 -1.73 -6.51
CA GLY A 51 9.66 -2.12 -6.52
C GLY A 51 9.92 -3.46 -5.85
N ALA A 52 11.19 -3.85 -5.79
CA ALA A 52 11.61 -5.16 -5.29
C ALA A 52 11.11 -5.45 -3.85
N PHE A 53 10.98 -6.75 -3.55
CA PHE A 53 10.63 -7.24 -2.24
C PHE A 53 11.70 -6.81 -1.21
N ARG A 54 11.27 -6.39 -0.01
CA ARG A 54 12.14 -5.95 1.11
C ARG A 54 12.96 -4.66 0.87
N LYS A 55 12.45 -3.73 0.08
CA LYS A 55 13.04 -2.38 -0.08
C LYS A 55 12.32 -1.29 0.74
N GLY A 56 11.62 -1.67 1.81
CA GLY A 56 11.00 -0.70 2.73
C GLY A 56 9.81 0.06 2.13
N LYS A 57 9.09 -0.52 1.16
CA LYS A 57 7.94 0.15 0.50
C LYS A 57 6.84 0.53 1.49
N SER A 58 6.36 -0.44 2.29
CA SER A 58 5.34 -0.19 3.33
C SER A 58 5.81 0.82 4.36
N PHE A 59 7.09 0.78 4.73
CA PHE A 59 7.69 1.75 5.66
C PHE A 59 7.62 3.18 5.09
N LEU A 60 8.00 3.38 3.83
CA LEU A 60 7.88 4.69 3.17
C LEU A 60 6.42 5.15 3.09
N LEU A 61 5.50 4.25 2.74
CA LEU A 61 4.08 4.56 2.69
C LEU A 61 3.53 4.98 4.06
N ASN A 62 3.99 4.38 5.16
CA ASN A 62 3.59 4.78 6.51
C ASN A 62 4.11 6.18 6.89
N ILE A 63 5.28 6.59 6.37
CA ILE A 63 5.74 7.98 6.50
C ILE A 63 4.79 8.94 5.77
N PHE A 64 4.34 8.58 4.56
CA PHE A 64 3.35 9.37 3.84
C PHE A 64 2.02 9.45 4.59
N LEU A 65 1.52 8.34 5.13
CA LEU A 65 0.31 8.34 5.94
C LEU A 65 0.44 9.30 7.13
N ARG A 66 1.57 9.24 7.85
CA ARG A 66 1.83 10.16 8.96
C ARG A 66 1.83 11.63 8.50
N TYR A 67 2.44 11.93 7.35
CA TYR A 67 2.39 13.28 6.77
C TYR A 67 0.96 13.70 6.42
N MET A 68 0.16 12.83 5.81
CA MET A 68 -1.21 13.17 5.43
C MET A 68 -2.12 13.41 6.64
N HIS A 69 -1.88 12.71 7.77
CA HIS A 69 -2.61 12.94 9.02
C HIS A 69 -2.16 14.21 9.77
N ASN A 70 -0.89 14.58 9.68
CA ASN A 70 -0.29 15.61 10.53
C ASN A 70 0.28 16.82 9.77
N GLY A 71 0.15 16.89 8.44
CA GLY A 71 0.93 17.78 7.56
C GLY A 71 0.73 19.28 7.77
N GLU A 72 -0.27 19.68 8.55
CA GLU A 72 -0.48 21.07 8.98
C GLU A 72 0.32 21.44 10.25
N GLN A 73 1.04 20.48 10.86
CA GLN A 73 1.86 20.67 12.05
C GLN A 73 3.35 20.77 11.67
N ASP A 74 4.09 21.65 12.35
CA ASP A 74 5.53 21.82 12.11
C ASP A 74 6.32 20.53 12.42
N ASP A 75 5.90 19.77 13.43
CA ASP A 75 6.47 18.47 13.82
C ASP A 75 5.60 17.30 13.34
N TRP A 76 5.20 17.30 12.07
CA TRP A 76 4.31 16.28 11.50
C TRP A 76 4.86 14.85 11.62
N LEU A 77 6.19 14.70 11.59
CA LEU A 77 6.86 13.41 11.68
C LEU A 77 6.80 12.86 13.11
N GLY A 78 6.61 13.72 14.11
CA GLY A 78 6.56 13.38 15.51
C GLY A 78 7.90 12.88 16.06
N SER A 79 7.89 12.48 17.32
CA SER A 79 9.09 11.98 17.98
C SER A 79 9.56 10.64 17.41
N ALA A 80 10.86 10.37 17.54
CA ALA A 80 11.47 9.09 17.16
C ALA A 80 10.90 7.88 17.94
N SER A 81 10.26 8.13 19.09
CA SER A 81 9.63 7.09 19.91
C SER A 81 8.21 6.73 19.46
N THR A 82 7.57 7.53 18.60
CA THR A 82 6.21 7.27 18.14
C THR A 82 6.21 6.21 17.03
N PRO A 83 5.55 5.05 17.21
CA PRO A 83 5.52 3.97 16.22
C PRO A 83 4.90 4.39 14.88
N LEU A 84 5.46 3.90 13.77
CA LEU A 84 4.88 4.09 12.44
C LEU A 84 3.76 3.07 12.21
N GLU A 85 2.53 3.57 12.24
CA GLU A 85 1.30 2.84 11.96
C GLU A 85 0.93 2.92 10.48
N GLY A 86 0.11 1.98 10.00
CA GLY A 86 -0.35 1.96 8.62
C GLY A 86 -0.31 0.57 7.99
N PHE A 87 0.25 0.49 6.77
CA PHE A 87 0.50 -0.77 6.09
C PHE A 87 1.37 -1.68 6.94
N SER A 88 0.99 -2.96 7.02
CA SER A 88 1.80 -3.97 7.73
C SER A 88 3.21 -4.03 7.14
N TRP A 89 4.19 -3.98 8.04
CA TRP A 89 5.60 -4.02 7.72
C TRP A 89 6.36 -4.75 8.84
N SER A 90 7.33 -5.58 8.47
CA SER A 90 8.21 -6.25 9.42
C SER A 90 9.63 -6.24 8.88
N HIS A 91 10.61 -6.28 9.78
CA HIS A 91 12.02 -6.43 9.44
C HIS A 91 12.38 -7.88 9.04
N GLY A 92 11.41 -8.80 9.08
CA GLY A 92 11.56 -10.23 8.82
C GLY A 92 11.78 -10.61 7.35
N ALA A 93 12.01 -11.91 7.13
CA ALA A 93 12.22 -12.48 5.80
C ALA A 93 10.91 -12.93 5.11
N GLU A 94 9.79 -13.01 5.83
CA GLU A 94 8.50 -13.41 5.28
C GLU A 94 7.83 -12.30 4.48
N GLY A 95 7.25 -12.69 3.34
CA GLY A 95 6.56 -11.78 2.44
C GLY A 95 5.16 -11.45 2.92
N HIS A 96 4.94 -10.20 3.31
CA HIS A 96 3.63 -9.75 3.80
C HIS A 96 2.73 -9.09 2.75
N THR A 97 3.24 -8.77 1.55
CA THR A 97 2.44 -8.05 0.52
C THR A 97 2.53 -8.74 -0.84
N MET A 98 1.46 -9.42 -1.22
CA MET A 98 1.24 -9.93 -2.57
C MET A 98 0.04 -9.20 -3.20
N GLY A 99 0.23 -8.57 -4.35
CA GLY A 99 -0.83 -7.85 -5.06
C GLY A 99 -0.86 -6.35 -4.76
N ILE A 100 -2.04 -5.73 -4.83
CA ILE A 100 -2.21 -4.29 -4.64
C ILE A 100 -3.06 -4.05 -3.40
N LEU A 101 -2.52 -3.22 -2.51
CA LEU A 101 -3.22 -2.73 -1.32
C LEU A 101 -3.51 -1.25 -1.49
N VAL A 102 -4.63 -0.80 -0.94
CA VAL A 102 -5.05 0.60 -0.90
C VAL A 102 -5.31 0.98 0.54
N TRP A 103 -4.99 2.22 0.89
CA TRP A 103 -5.43 2.79 2.15
C TRP A 103 -6.88 3.27 1.98
N ASP A 104 -7.81 2.77 2.78
CA ASP A 104 -9.24 3.03 2.60
C ASP A 104 -9.71 4.40 3.15
N GLU A 105 -8.84 5.12 3.85
CA GLU A 105 -9.08 6.52 4.24
C GLU A 105 -8.59 7.48 3.16
N LEU A 106 -9.47 8.39 2.74
CA LEU A 106 -9.19 9.36 1.69
C LEU A 106 -8.89 10.74 2.26
N PHE A 107 -7.81 11.36 1.79
CA PHE A 107 -7.35 12.64 2.30
C PHE A 107 -7.77 13.81 1.40
N LEU A 108 -8.51 14.74 1.99
CA LEU A 108 -8.92 15.98 1.34
C LEU A 108 -7.83 17.04 1.60
N VAL A 109 -7.06 17.40 0.59
CA VAL A 109 -6.02 18.45 0.71
C VAL A 109 -6.53 19.71 0.05
N ARG A 110 -5.90 20.89 0.24
CA ARG A 110 -6.17 22.11 -0.54
C ARG A 110 -4.99 22.44 -1.43
N THR A 111 -5.22 22.62 -2.73
CA THR A 111 -4.17 23.08 -3.65
C THR A 111 -4.05 24.61 -3.60
N PRO A 112 -2.83 25.17 -3.76
CA PRO A 112 -2.62 26.62 -3.73
C PRO A 112 -3.28 27.38 -4.90
N CYS A 113 -3.68 26.69 -5.97
CA CYS A 113 -4.31 27.32 -7.12
C CYS A 113 -5.82 27.53 -6.85
N LYS A 114 -6.34 28.72 -7.18
CA LYS A 114 -7.76 29.10 -7.00
C LYS A 114 -8.75 28.33 -7.90
N LYS A 115 -8.34 27.19 -8.47
CA LYS A 115 -9.23 26.22 -9.12
C LYS A 115 -9.32 25.03 -8.18
N ALA A 116 -10.49 24.85 -7.57
CA ALA A 116 -10.75 23.81 -6.59
C ALA A 116 -10.56 22.42 -7.22
N LEU A 117 -9.39 21.81 -7.05
CA LEU A 117 -9.22 20.38 -7.30
C LEU A 117 -8.19 19.85 -6.29
N PRO A 118 -8.65 19.14 -5.23
CA PRO A 118 -7.68 18.25 -4.58
C PRO A 118 -8.28 17.08 -3.77
N PHE A 119 -8.01 15.84 -4.19
CA PHE A 119 -8.00 14.66 -3.32
C PHE A 119 -6.81 13.77 -3.68
N TYR A 120 -6.15 13.19 -2.68
CA TYR A 120 -5.09 12.20 -2.86
C TYR A 120 -5.60 10.83 -2.42
N ASN A 121 -5.56 9.86 -3.34
CA ASN A 121 -5.60 8.44 -3.06
C ASN A 121 -4.15 7.93 -3.05
N ILE A 122 -3.76 7.23 -1.99
CA ILE A 122 -2.49 6.50 -1.98
C ILE A 122 -2.81 5.05 -2.39
N LEU A 123 -2.36 4.65 -3.58
CA LEU A 123 -2.39 3.26 -4.04
C LEU A 123 -1.03 2.62 -3.82
N ALA A 124 -0.92 1.74 -2.82
CA ALA A 124 0.28 0.95 -2.59
C ALA A 124 0.37 -0.21 -3.60
N LEU A 125 1.12 -0.05 -4.69
CA LEU A 125 1.43 -1.14 -5.61
C LEU A 125 2.59 -2.00 -5.05
N SER A 126 2.31 -2.99 -4.20
CA SER A 126 3.37 -3.96 -3.86
C SER A 126 3.49 -5.05 -4.94
N GLY A 127 4.09 -4.69 -6.06
CA GLY A 127 4.48 -5.65 -7.09
C GLY A 127 5.71 -6.46 -6.67
N TYR A 128 5.59 -7.79 -6.61
CA TYR A 128 6.71 -8.68 -6.87
C TYR A 128 6.32 -9.77 -7.88
N GLN A 129 7.09 -9.84 -8.96
CA GLN A 129 7.08 -10.90 -9.96
C GLN A 129 7.72 -12.14 -9.33
N GLY A 130 6.94 -13.20 -9.13
CA GLY A 130 7.45 -14.49 -8.69
C GLY A 130 8.62 -14.92 -9.58
N ARG A 131 9.72 -15.37 -8.95
CA ARG A 131 10.74 -16.13 -9.67
C ARG A 131 10.04 -17.26 -10.42
N ARG A 132 10.38 -17.46 -11.70
CA ARG A 132 10.22 -18.77 -12.35
C ARG A 132 10.86 -19.80 -11.42
N GLN A 133 10.13 -20.86 -11.10
CA GLN A 133 10.75 -22.11 -10.71
C GLN A 133 11.60 -22.56 -11.90
N SER A 134 12.90 -22.23 -11.92
CA SER A 134 13.87 -23.08 -12.59
C SER A 134 14.10 -24.24 -11.62
N GLY A 135 13.62 -25.42 -12.02
CA GLY A 135 13.47 -26.60 -11.18
C GLY A 135 14.71 -26.99 -10.40
N CYS A 136 14.46 -27.73 -9.32
CA CYS A 136 15.45 -28.60 -8.71
C CYS A 136 16.18 -29.40 -9.80
N CYS A 137 17.45 -29.11 -10.03
CA CYS A 137 18.38 -30.14 -10.48
C CYS A 137 18.77 -30.95 -9.24
N SER A 138 17.96 -31.97 -8.95
CA SER A 138 18.43 -33.10 -8.16
C SER A 138 19.46 -33.83 -9.01
N THR A 139 20.75 -33.74 -8.66
CA THR A 139 21.71 -34.78 -9.04
C THR A 139 21.98 -35.65 -7.82
N HIS A 140 21.17 -36.69 -7.69
CA HIS A 140 21.65 -37.96 -7.16
C HIS A 140 22.68 -38.51 -8.16
N GLY A 141 23.87 -38.86 -7.67
CA GLY A 141 24.97 -39.39 -8.48
C GLY A 141 25.97 -40.15 -7.62
N HIS A 142 25.68 -41.44 -7.44
CA HIS A 142 26.49 -42.59 -7.06
C HIS A 142 27.93 -42.46 -6.51
N ALA A 143 28.15 -43.28 -5.49
CA ALA A 143 29.43 -43.82 -5.04
C ALA A 143 30.29 -44.42 -6.16
N GLY A 144 31.61 -44.29 -6.03
CA GLY A 144 32.61 -45.04 -6.77
C GLY A 144 33.99 -44.89 -6.11
N ASN A 145 34.44 -45.98 -5.47
CA ASN A 145 35.83 -46.16 -4.98
C ASN A 145 36.84 -46.01 -6.13
N VAL A 146 37.95 -45.33 -5.87
CA VAL A 146 39.33 -45.79 -6.15
C VAL A 146 40.25 -45.27 -5.05
#